data_AF-A0A8E0S2E1-F1
#
_entry.id   AF-A0A8E0S2E1-F1
#
_cell.length_a   1.000
_cell.length_b   1.000
_cell.length_c   1.000
_cell.angle_alpha   90.00
_cell.angle_beta   90.00
_cell.angle_gamma   90.00
#
_symmetry.space_group_name_H-M   'P 1'
#
loop_
_entity.id
_entity.type
_entity.pdbx_description
1 polymer ?
#
loop_
_entity_poly.entity_id
_entity_poly.type
_entity_poly.pdbx_seq_one_letter_code
_entity_poly.pdbx_strand_id
1 'polypeptide(L)'
;MEATSLLNEEVLFELAVELREQWEDVVRNGLLATEKKQGNDNGCLPIEQVQICRNMAPREPIIQAFHALARWRWFCWYVCCSERKAIATLLAACKKAGVRIGDKLNELNVLTSSIDFV
;
A
#
# COMPACT_ATOMS: atom_id res chain seq x y z
N MET A 1 -19.63 11.37 9.93
CA MET A 1 -19.69 10.25 8.98
C MET A 1 -18.27 9.87 8.67
N GLU A 2 -17.78 8.74 9.22
CA GLU A 2 -16.51 8.19 8.77
C GLU A 2 -16.70 7.76 7.33
N ALA A 3 -16.00 8.41 6.40
CA ALA A 3 -15.87 7.88 5.06
C ALA A 3 -15.13 6.54 5.21
N THR A 4 -15.81 5.43 4.97
CA THR A 4 -15.20 4.11 4.91
C THR A 4 -14.15 4.13 3.81
N SER A 5 -12.87 4.17 4.21
CA SER A 5 -11.75 4.05 3.29
C SER A 5 -11.84 2.72 2.56
N LEU A 6 -11.64 2.76 1.24
CA LEU A 6 -11.51 1.58 0.39
C LEU A 6 -10.29 0.73 0.78
N LEU A 7 -9.31 1.31 1.48
CA LEU A 7 -8.18 0.63 2.09
C LEU A 7 -8.42 0.39 3.60
N ASN A 8 -9.55 -0.19 3.96
CA ASN A 8 -9.84 -0.56 5.35
C ASN A 8 -8.96 -1.72 5.85
N GLU A 9 -9.01 -2.02 7.15
CA GLU A 9 -8.18 -3.06 7.78
C GLU A 9 -8.37 -4.44 7.14
N GLU A 10 -9.59 -4.81 6.76
CA GLU A 10 -9.88 -6.11 6.12
C GLU A 10 -9.18 -6.22 4.77
N VAL A 11 -9.30 -5.20 3.93
CA VAL A 11 -8.61 -5.12 2.63
C VAL A 11 -7.09 -5.17 2.82
N LEU A 12 -6.54 -4.40 3.76
CA LEU A 12 -5.11 -4.41 4.01
C LEU A 12 -4.61 -5.79 4.47
N PHE A 13 -5.42 -6.52 5.22
CA PHE A 13 -5.09 -7.87 5.67
C PHE A 13 -5.16 -8.88 4.53
N GLU A 14 -6.20 -8.85 3.70
CA GLU A 14 -6.29 -9.68 2.49
C GLU A 14 -5.06 -9.49 1.59
N LEU A 15 -4.68 -8.23 1.37
CA LEU A 15 -3.49 -7.91 0.59
C LEU A 15 -2.21 -8.41 1.25
N ALA A 16 -2.07 -8.27 2.56
CA ALA A 16 -0.95 -8.83 3.29
C ALA A 16 -0.82 -10.35 3.13
N VAL A 17 -1.95 -11.07 3.10
CA VAL A 17 -2.01 -12.52 2.84
C VAL A 17 -1.59 -12.87 1.42
N GLU A 18 -1.86 -12.01 0.44
CA GLU A 18 -1.40 -12.17 -0.94
C GLU A 18 0.09 -11.87 -1.09
N LEU A 19 0.59 -10.80 -0.44
CA LEU A 19 1.99 -10.39 -0.53
C LEU A 19 2.94 -11.40 0.13
N ARG A 20 2.60 -11.89 1.32
CA ARG A 20 3.44 -12.80 2.13
C ARG A 20 4.89 -12.32 2.17
N GLU A 21 5.85 -13.16 1.77
CA GLU A 21 7.29 -12.87 1.74
C GLU A 21 7.67 -11.72 0.78
N GLN A 22 6.84 -11.41 -0.21
CA GLN A 22 7.12 -10.38 -1.22
C GLN A 22 6.76 -8.95 -0.75
N TRP A 23 6.27 -8.80 0.48
CA TRP A 23 5.79 -7.52 0.99
C TRP A 23 6.87 -6.43 0.97
N GLU A 24 8.11 -6.79 1.25
CA GLU A 24 9.22 -5.84 1.28
C GLU A 24 9.55 -5.31 -0.10
N ASP A 25 9.53 -6.18 -1.11
CA ASP A 25 9.76 -5.81 -2.49
C ASP A 25 8.67 -4.85 -2.95
N VAL A 26 7.41 -5.11 -2.61
CA VAL A 26 6.31 -4.18 -2.90
C VAL A 26 6.55 -2.82 -2.25
N VAL A 27 6.84 -2.80 -0.95
CA VAL A 27 7.05 -1.55 -0.22
C VAL A 27 8.20 -0.74 -0.83
N ARG A 28 9.34 -1.41 -1.06
CA ARG A 28 10.56 -0.78 -1.59
C ARG A 28 10.42 -0.30 -3.03
N ASN A 29 9.63 -0.98 -3.85
CA ASN A 29 9.49 -0.64 -5.27
C ASN A 29 8.45 0.45 -5.57
N GLY A 30 7.71 0.96 -4.58
CA GLY A 30 6.79 2.06 -4.86
C GLY A 30 6.07 2.72 -3.70
N LEU A 31 6.16 2.19 -2.47
CA LEU A 31 5.47 2.77 -1.32
C LEU A 31 6.36 3.67 -0.47
N LEU A 32 7.69 3.56 -0.61
CA LEU A 32 8.65 4.37 0.12
C LEU A 32 8.67 5.84 -0.33
N ALA A 33 8.81 6.74 0.63
CA ALA A 33 9.10 8.15 0.41
C ALA A 33 10.52 8.27 -0.17
N THR A 34 10.63 8.81 -1.37
CA THR A 34 11.92 9.08 -2.02
C THR A 34 12.28 10.56 -1.89
N GLU A 35 13.54 10.85 -1.55
CA GLU A 35 14.04 12.24 -1.47
C GLU A 35 14.16 12.89 -2.86
N LYS A 36 14.34 12.07 -3.91
CA LYS A 36 14.44 12.52 -5.30
C LYS A 36 13.09 12.33 -6.01
N LYS A 37 12.32 13.41 -6.10
CA LYS A 37 11.13 13.54 -6.96
C LYS A 37 11.50 13.51 -8.46
N GLN A 38 12.00 12.39 -8.96
CA GLN A 38 12.08 12.14 -10.40
C GLN A 38 11.22 10.92 -10.74
N GLY A 39 10.01 11.20 -11.21
CA GLY A 39 9.01 10.21 -11.62
C GLY A 39 7.78 10.21 -10.73
N ASN A 40 6.69 9.62 -11.26
CA ASN A 40 5.36 9.44 -10.65
C ASN A 40 5.33 8.65 -9.32
N ASP A 41 6.44 8.54 -8.59
CA ASP A 41 6.53 7.86 -7.30
C ASP A 41 5.91 8.74 -6.21
N ASN A 42 4.67 8.40 -5.84
CA ASN A 42 3.94 9.02 -4.73
C ASN A 42 4.05 8.21 -3.43
N GLY A 43 5.11 7.40 -3.29
CA GLY A 43 5.37 6.67 -2.07
C GLY A 43 5.47 7.64 -0.89
N CYS A 44 4.77 7.32 0.20
CA CYS A 44 4.61 8.19 1.37
C CYS A 44 5.24 7.59 2.64
N LEU A 45 5.71 6.34 2.58
CA LEU A 45 6.21 5.60 3.74
C LEU A 45 7.72 5.87 3.98
N PRO A 46 8.15 6.36 5.15
CA PRO A 46 9.58 6.47 5.46
C PRO A 46 10.31 5.12 5.42
N ILE A 47 11.56 5.10 4.95
CA ILE A 47 12.33 3.87 4.75
C ILE A 47 12.57 3.08 6.05
N GLU A 48 12.64 3.77 7.18
CA GLU A 48 12.83 3.19 8.51
C GLU A 48 11.67 2.29 8.91
N GLN A 49 10.46 2.53 8.36
CA GLN A 49 9.28 1.75 8.68
C GLN A 49 9.42 0.29 8.23
N VAL A 50 10.20 0.01 7.19
CA VAL A 50 10.48 -1.37 6.76
C VAL A 50 11.19 -2.13 7.88
N GLN A 51 12.20 -1.52 8.50
CA GLN A 51 12.93 -2.18 9.59
C GLN A 51 12.08 -2.32 10.85
N ILE A 52 11.22 -1.34 11.14
CA ILE A 52 10.26 -1.42 12.26
C ILE A 52 9.31 -2.62 12.07
N CYS A 53 8.73 -2.79 10.87
CA CYS A 53 7.83 -3.90 10.59
C CYS A 53 8.54 -5.26 10.69
N ARG A 54 9.76 -5.39 10.14
CA ARG A 54 10.59 -6.59 10.30
C ARG A 54 10.80 -6.97 11.76
N ASN A 55 11.15 -5.98 12.60
CA ASN A 55 11.46 -6.21 14.01
C ASN A 55 10.20 -6.55 14.84
N MET A 56 9.03 -6.03 14.44
CA MET A 56 7.79 -6.23 15.17
C MET A 56 7.30 -7.68 15.13
N ALA A 57 7.46 -8.37 13.99
CA ALA A 57 6.98 -9.73 13.82
C ALA A 57 7.97 -10.57 13.00
N PRO A 58 9.17 -10.91 13.54
CA PRO A 58 10.31 -11.38 12.75
C PRO A 58 10.12 -12.67 11.93
N ARG A 59 9.11 -13.47 12.26
CA ARG A 59 8.82 -14.76 11.61
C ARG A 59 7.46 -14.81 10.92
N GLU A 60 6.75 -13.69 10.89
CA GLU A 60 5.35 -13.63 10.45
C GLU A 60 5.22 -12.62 9.29
N PRO A 61 5.56 -13.01 8.05
CA PRO A 61 5.64 -12.10 6.90
C PRO A 61 4.29 -11.43 6.60
N ILE A 62 3.18 -12.12 6.82
CA ILE A 62 1.83 -11.56 6.65
C ILE A 62 1.58 -10.43 7.65
N ILE A 63 2.00 -10.60 8.92
CA ILE A 63 1.84 -9.57 9.95
C ILE A 63 2.75 -8.37 9.64
N GLN A 64 3.99 -8.61 9.19
CA GLN A 64 4.89 -7.56 8.73
C GLN A 64 4.27 -6.75 7.56
N ALA A 65 3.73 -7.45 6.55
CA ALA A 65 3.08 -6.86 5.38
C ALA A 65 1.87 -6.01 5.78
N PHE A 66 0.99 -6.53 6.63
CA PHE A 66 -0.18 -5.81 7.13
C PHE A 66 0.23 -4.51 7.83
N HIS A 67 1.20 -4.57 8.74
CA HIS A 67 1.67 -3.38 9.43
C HIS A 67 2.36 -2.38 8.51
N ALA A 68 3.11 -2.84 7.50
CA ALA A 68 3.72 -1.96 6.52
C ALA A 68 2.65 -1.22 5.69
N LEU A 69 1.63 -1.93 5.22
CA LEU A 69 0.50 -1.35 4.48
C LEU A 69 -0.32 -0.39 5.34
N ALA A 70 -0.62 -0.76 6.59
CA ALA A 70 -1.37 0.09 7.51
C ALA A 70 -0.61 1.39 7.83
N ARG A 71 0.70 1.30 8.05
CA ARG A 71 1.56 2.48 8.24
C ARG A 71 1.60 3.33 6.99
N TRP A 72 1.76 2.73 5.81
CA TRP A 72 1.76 3.45 4.54
C TRP A 72 0.45 4.20 4.32
N ARG A 73 -0.71 3.54 4.54
CA ARG A 73 -2.03 4.20 4.49
C ARG A 73 -2.10 5.41 5.42
N TRP A 74 -1.64 5.26 6.66
CA TRP A 74 -1.63 6.36 7.63
C TRP A 74 -0.76 7.53 7.16
N PHE A 75 0.44 7.25 6.63
CA PHE A 75 1.31 8.30 6.07
C PHE A 75 0.69 8.99 4.86
N CYS A 76 0.00 8.23 4.01
CA CYS A 76 -0.68 8.79 2.86
C CYS A 76 -1.83 9.71 3.30
N TRP A 77 -2.58 9.37 4.34
CA TRP A 77 -3.52 10.30 4.97
C TRP A 77 -2.81 11.54 5.54
N TYR A 78 -1.71 11.36 6.27
CA TYR A 78 -0.94 12.45 6.90
C TYR A 78 -0.43 13.48 5.88
N VAL A 79 -0.04 13.04 4.68
CA VAL A 79 0.40 13.93 3.58
C VAL A 79 -0.74 14.37 2.64
N CYS A 80 -1.99 14.14 3.03
CA CYS A 80 -3.18 14.46 2.23
C CYS A 80 -3.18 13.81 0.83
N CYS A 81 -2.62 12.60 0.70
CA CYS A 81 -2.72 11.79 -0.51
C CYS A 81 -4.19 11.36 -0.71
N SER A 82 -4.72 11.57 -1.91
CA SER A 82 -6.05 11.09 -2.23
C SER A 82 -6.08 9.56 -2.30
N GLU A 83 -7.21 8.97 -1.90
CA GLU A 83 -7.36 7.51 -1.88
C GLU A 83 -7.13 6.87 -3.26
N ARG A 84 -7.60 7.52 -4.32
CA ARG A 84 -7.32 7.13 -5.71
C ARG A 84 -5.83 7.07 -6.02
N LYS A 85 -5.06 8.07 -5.58
CA LYS A 85 -3.60 8.10 -5.79
C LYS A 85 -2.92 7.00 -4.98
N ALA A 86 -3.34 6.78 -3.73
CA ALA A 86 -2.81 5.71 -2.90
C ALA A 86 -3.01 4.34 -3.56
N ILE A 87 -4.22 4.03 -4.03
CA ILE A 87 -4.54 2.77 -4.72
C ILE A 87 -3.73 2.62 -6.01
N ALA A 88 -3.62 3.67 -6.83
CA ALA A 88 -2.81 3.65 -8.05
C ALA A 88 -1.31 3.39 -7.75
N THR A 89 -0.78 3.99 -6.69
CA THR A 89 0.61 3.76 -6.25
C THR A 89 0.82 2.33 -5.76
N LEU A 90 -0.14 1.77 -5.03
CA LEU A 90 -0.09 0.37 -4.60
C LEU A 90 -0.11 -0.61 -5.76
N LEU A 91 -0.99 -0.40 -6.76
CA LEU A 91 -1.00 -1.19 -7.99
C LEU A 91 0.35 -1.15 -8.71
N ALA A 92 0.91 0.05 -8.85
CA ALA A 92 2.19 0.24 -9.50
C ALA A 92 3.32 -0.47 -8.74
N ALA A 93 3.33 -0.37 -7.40
CA ALA A 93 4.31 -1.01 -6.54
C ALA A 93 4.29 -2.54 -6.69
N CYS A 94 3.11 -3.15 -6.65
CA CYS A 94 2.98 -4.60 -6.83
C CYS A 94 3.34 -5.05 -8.25
N LYS A 95 2.95 -4.29 -9.27
CA LYS A 95 3.36 -4.57 -10.66
C LYS A 95 4.88 -4.54 -10.82
N LYS A 96 5.56 -3.55 -10.23
CA LYS A 96 7.04 -3.45 -10.24
C LYS A 96 7.69 -4.59 -9.48
N ALA A 97 7.11 -5.03 -8.38
CA ALA A 97 7.58 -6.17 -7.59
C ALA A 97 7.24 -7.54 -8.23
N GLY A 98 6.54 -7.57 -9.37
CA GLY A 98 6.11 -8.81 -10.02
C GLY A 98 5.04 -9.58 -9.24
N VAL A 99 4.40 -8.94 -8.26
CA VAL A 99 3.34 -9.56 -7.46
C VAL A 99 2.04 -9.46 -8.23
N ARG A 100 1.50 -10.62 -8.60
CA ARG A 100 0.16 -10.72 -9.18
C ARG A 100 -0.84 -10.63 -8.03
N ILE A 101 -1.25 -9.41 -7.72
CA ILE A 101 -2.39 -9.20 -6.83
C ILE A 101 -3.64 -9.71 -7.53
N GLY A 102 -4.51 -10.41 -6.80
CA GLY A 102 -5.77 -10.96 -7.32
C GLY A 102 -6.75 -9.89 -7.80
N ASP A 103 -7.98 -10.33 -8.08
CA ASP A 103 -9.06 -9.47 -8.59
C ASP A 103 -9.36 -8.28 -7.65
N LYS A 104 -9.02 -8.39 -6.35
CA LYS A 104 -9.32 -7.39 -5.32
C LYS A 104 -8.73 -6.00 -5.59
N LEU A 105 -7.46 -5.88 -5.99
CA LEU A 105 -6.86 -4.55 -6.23
C LEU A 105 -7.28 -3.96 -7.57
N ASN A 106 -7.65 -4.80 -8.54
CA ASN A 106 -8.32 -4.37 -9.75
C ASN A 106 -9.75 -3.87 -9.47
N GLU A 107 -10.51 -4.56 -8.61
CA GLU A 107 -11.82 -4.11 -8.14
C GLU A 107 -11.72 -2.75 -7.45
N LEU A 108 -10.73 -2.57 -6.55
CA LEU A 108 -10.49 -1.28 -5.90
C LEU A 108 -10.15 -0.17 -6.91
N ASN A 109 -9.36 -0.48 -7.94
CA ASN A 109 -9.07 0.46 -9.02
C ASN A 109 -10.34 0.87 -9.78
N VAL A 110 -11.20 -0.09 -10.11
CA VAL A 110 -12.48 0.17 -10.79
C VAL A 110 -13.40 1.01 -9.91
N LEU A 111 -13.52 0.68 -8.61
CA LEU A 111 -14.34 1.42 -7.65
C LEU A 111 -13.88 2.88 -7.50
N THR A 112 -12.57 3.14 -7.42
CA THR A 112 -12.06 4.52 -7.38
C THR A 112 -12.31 5.30 -8.67
N SER A 113 -12.43 4.62 -9.82
CA SER A 113 -12.75 5.24 -11.10
C SER A 113 -14.23 5.61 -11.22
N SER A 114 -15.10 4.89 -10.51
CA SER A 114 -16.55 5.12 -10.49
C SER A 114 -16.99 6.23 -9.53
N ILE A 115 -16.15 6.61 -8.56
CA ILE A 115 -16.44 7.69 -7.59
C ILE A 115 -16.37 9.08 -8.24
N ASP A 116 -15.71 9.24 -9.39
CA ASP A 116 -15.63 10.53 -10.12
C ASP A 116 -16.93 10.93 -10.87
N PHE A 117 -18.00 10.13 -10.80
CA PHE A 117 -19.25 10.34 -11.56
C PHE A 117 -20.48 10.75 -10.73
N VAL A 118 -20.30 11.15 -9.46
CA VAL A 118 -21.39 11.66 -8.60
C VAL A 118 -21.10 13.08 -8.13
#